data_AF-A0A933BX25-F1
#
_entry.id   AF-A0A933BX25-F1
#
_cell.length_a   1.000
_cell.length_b   1.000
_cell.length_c   1.000
_cell.angle_alpha   90.00
_cell.angle_beta   90.00
_cell.angle_gamma   90.00
#
_symmetry.space_group_name_H-M   'P 1'
#
loop_
_entity.id
_entity.type
_entity.pdbx_description
1 polymer ?
#
loop_
_entity_poly.entity_id
_entity_poly.type
_entity_poly.pdbx_seq_one_letter_code
_entity_poly.pdbx_strand_id
1 'polypeptide(L)'
;MQTSHVPSPSPSPRPSPSPRSTKFRQAAFVYLHVGLLYEFAVYVIWREGLLPATRGPVWLWLLIGAVVVAAVFLGLWRWQSAWVARVVWALGALRLPALIQSAFFPDAAARIPSGFYLVALAVVLVNLWMLARAGWDL
;
A
#
# COMPACT_ATOMS: atom_id res chain seq x y z
N MET A 1 32.12 19.39 56.07
CA MET A 1 31.60 20.01 54.83
C MET A 1 31.11 18.88 53.94
N GLN A 2 29.79 18.69 53.85
CA GLN A 2 29.15 17.57 53.14
C GLN A 2 28.73 18.09 51.75
N THR A 3 29.31 17.54 50.69
CA THR A 3 29.02 17.95 49.32
C THR A 3 27.66 17.40 48.91
N SER A 4 26.69 18.30 48.74
CA SER A 4 25.36 18.01 48.24
C SER A 4 25.45 17.40 46.82
N HIS A 5 25.20 16.09 46.71
CA HIS A 5 25.08 15.41 45.43
C HIS A 5 23.80 15.91 44.76
N VAL A 6 23.91 16.80 43.77
CA VAL A 6 22.79 17.21 42.93
C VAL A 6 22.45 16.02 42.02
N PRO A 7 21.25 15.43 42.09
CA PRO A 7 20.84 14.37 41.17
C PRO A 7 20.70 14.96 39.77
N SER A 8 21.36 14.34 38.79
CA SER A 8 21.24 14.70 37.38
C SER A 8 19.77 14.65 36.94
N PRO A 9 19.28 15.62 36.14
CA PRO A 9 17.91 15.60 35.65
C PRO A 9 17.69 14.34 34.81
N SER A 10 16.69 13.55 35.20
CA SER A 10 16.24 12.39 34.42
C SER A 10 15.91 12.84 32.99
N PRO A 11 16.36 12.10 31.96
CA PRO A 11 16.05 12.46 30.57
C PRO A 11 14.53 12.50 30.40
N SER A 12 14.02 13.63 29.93
CA SER A 12 12.60 13.80 29.64
C SER A 12 12.15 12.74 28.63
N PRO A 13 11.00 12.07 28.85
CA PRO A 13 10.50 11.07 27.92
C PRO A 13 10.37 11.69 26.53
N ARG A 14 11.00 11.08 25.51
CA ARG A 14 10.78 11.49 24.13
C ARG A 14 9.27 11.41 23.85
N PRO A 15 8.65 12.43 23.24
CA PRO A 15 7.22 12.39 22.95
C PRO A 15 6.92 11.16 22.10
N SER A 16 6.09 10.27 22.63
CA SER A 16 5.67 9.07 21.91
C SER A 16 4.75 9.48 20.75
N PRO A 17 4.90 8.89 19.55
CA PRO A 17 4.02 9.18 18.44
C PRO A 17 2.58 8.84 18.81
N SER A 18 1.63 9.72 18.46
CA SER A 18 0.21 9.50 18.76
C SER A 18 -0.27 8.18 18.14
N PRO A 19 -1.16 7.42 18.79
CA PRO A 19 -1.67 6.15 18.27
C PRO A 19 -2.20 6.26 16.83
N ARG A 20 -2.84 7.38 16.49
CA ARG A 20 -3.30 7.71 15.14
C ARG A 20 -2.14 7.78 14.14
N SER A 21 -1.07 8.51 14.46
CA SER A 21 0.09 8.65 13.58
C SER A 21 0.74 7.29 13.24
N THR A 22 0.77 6.37 14.21
CA THR A 22 1.27 5.01 14.01
C THR A 22 0.40 4.23 13.02
N LYS A 23 -0.94 4.30 13.15
CA LYS A 23 -1.87 3.64 12.20
C LYS A 23 -1.68 4.15 10.77
N PHE A 24 -1.58 5.47 10.57
CA PHE A 24 -1.36 6.05 9.23
C PHE A 24 -0.01 5.67 8.63
N ARG A 25 1.07 5.65 9.43
CA ARG A 25 2.40 5.24 8.96
C ARG A 25 2.43 3.75 8.58
N GLN A 26 1.77 2.90 9.36
CA GLN A 26 1.64 1.49 9.04
C GLN A 26 0.88 1.29 7.72
N ALA A 27 -0.26 1.96 7.56
CA ALA A 27 -1.05 1.91 6.32
C ALA A 27 -0.26 2.44 5.11
N ALA A 28 0.49 3.54 5.27
CA ALA A 28 1.35 4.07 4.22
C ALA A 28 2.43 3.06 3.79
N PHE A 29 3.10 2.42 4.75
CA PHE A 29 4.14 1.43 4.44
C PHE A 29 3.58 0.19 3.75
N VAL A 30 2.44 -0.33 4.22
CA VAL A 30 1.76 -1.45 3.57
C VAL A 30 1.37 -1.07 2.14
N TYR A 31 0.80 0.12 1.94
CA TYR A 31 0.43 0.60 0.60
C TYR A 31 1.65 0.70 -0.32
N LEU A 32 2.77 1.25 0.16
CA LEU A 32 4.02 1.32 -0.60
C LEU A 32 4.49 -0.07 -1.01
N HIS A 33 4.46 -1.03 -0.08
CA HIS A 33 4.87 -2.41 -0.34
C HIS A 33 4.00 -3.06 -1.43
N VAL A 34 2.68 -2.88 -1.35
CA VAL A 34 1.74 -3.36 -2.38
C VAL A 34 1.96 -2.65 -3.72
N GLY A 35 2.24 -1.35 -3.71
CA GLY A 35 2.61 -0.59 -4.91
C GLY A 35 3.83 -1.17 -5.61
N LEU A 36 4.89 -1.47 -4.84
CA LEU A 36 6.10 -2.11 -5.38
C LEU A 36 5.81 -3.50 -5.95
N LEU A 37 5.02 -4.33 -5.26
CA LEU A 37 4.61 -5.63 -5.77
C LEU A 37 3.88 -5.53 -7.11
N TYR A 38 3.05 -4.50 -7.30
CA TYR A 38 2.40 -4.24 -8.58
C TYR A 38 3.37 -3.84 -9.68
N GLU A 39 4.29 -2.90 -9.41
CA GLU A 39 5.30 -2.49 -10.38
C GLU A 39 6.16 -3.68 -10.83
N PHE A 40 6.62 -4.49 -9.87
CA PHE A 40 7.39 -5.70 -10.17
C PHE A 40 6.57 -6.74 -10.93
N ALA A 41 5.30 -6.93 -10.57
CA ALA A 41 4.43 -7.83 -11.31
C ALA A 41 4.28 -7.40 -12.78
N VAL A 42 4.02 -6.12 -13.04
CA VAL A 42 3.94 -5.59 -14.41
C VAL A 42 5.26 -5.77 -15.15
N TYR A 43 6.38 -5.48 -14.50
CA TYR A 43 7.71 -5.68 -15.08
C TYR A 43 7.99 -7.14 -15.44
N VAL A 44 7.67 -8.08 -14.55
CA VAL A 44 7.85 -9.52 -14.81
C VAL A 44 6.93 -9.98 -15.95
N ILE A 45 5.64 -9.65 -15.90
CA ILE A 45 4.66 -10.02 -16.96
C ILE A 45 5.07 -9.41 -18.31
N TRP A 46 5.64 -8.21 -18.30
CA TRP A 46 6.19 -7.58 -19.51
C TRP A 46 7.35 -8.38 -20.08
N ARG A 47 8.33 -8.78 -19.25
CA ARG A 47 9.49 -9.56 -19.70
C ARG A 47 9.11 -10.93 -20.27
N GLU A 48 8.04 -11.52 -19.75
CA GLU A 48 7.48 -12.78 -20.26
C GLU A 48 6.63 -12.61 -21.54
N GLY A 49 6.49 -11.38 -22.06
CA GLY A 49 5.73 -11.11 -23.29
C GLY A 49 4.21 -11.29 -23.12
N LEU A 50 3.72 -11.27 -21.88
CA LEU A 50 2.32 -11.53 -21.55
C LEU A 50 1.44 -10.27 -21.56
N LEU A 51 2.05 -9.07 -21.66
CA LEU A 51 1.31 -7.81 -21.75
C LEU A 51 0.79 -7.54 -23.17
N PRO A 52 -0.43 -6.99 -23.32
CA PRO A 52 -0.94 -6.57 -24.62
C PRO A 52 -0.10 -5.40 -25.18
N ALA A 53 0.47 -5.56 -26.38
CA ALA A 53 1.23 -4.52 -27.06
C ALA A 53 0.39 -3.30 -27.48
N THR A 54 -0.94 -3.42 -27.49
CA THR A 54 -1.90 -2.40 -27.94
C THR A 54 -2.04 -1.22 -26.98
N ARG A 55 -1.57 -1.32 -25.73
CA ARG A 55 -1.71 -0.27 -24.70
C ARG A 55 -0.54 0.72 -24.65
N GLY A 56 0.35 0.67 -25.62
CA GLY A 56 1.51 1.55 -25.71
C GLY A 56 2.70 1.09 -24.85
N PRO A 57 3.71 1.96 -24.68
CA PRO A 57 4.97 1.58 -24.03
C PRO A 57 4.78 1.27 -22.54
N VAL A 58 5.21 0.08 -22.11
CA VAL A 58 5.05 -0.39 -20.71
C VAL A 58 5.73 0.53 -19.70
N TRP A 59 6.88 1.11 -20.04
CA TRP A 59 7.61 2.02 -19.15
C TRP A 59 6.78 3.25 -18.75
N LEU A 60 5.86 3.72 -19.60
CA LEU A 60 4.99 4.85 -19.30
C LEU A 60 4.00 4.48 -18.19
N TRP A 61 3.46 3.26 -18.26
CA TRP A 61 2.56 2.73 -17.23
C TRP A 61 3.27 2.50 -15.89
N LEU A 62 4.51 2.00 -15.92
CA LEU A 62 5.33 1.86 -14.71
C LEU A 62 5.62 3.23 -14.07
N LEU A 63 5.94 4.25 -14.88
CA LEU A 63 6.18 5.59 -14.37
C LEU A 63 4.91 6.18 -13.74
N ILE A 64 3.76 6.04 -14.39
CA ILE A 64 2.47 6.51 -13.86
C ILE A 64 2.14 5.79 -12.55
N GLY A 65 2.31 4.47 -12.49
CA GLY A 65 2.07 3.68 -11.29
C GLY A 65 2.97 4.11 -10.14
N ALA A 66 4.27 4.29 -10.39
CA ALA A 66 5.23 4.79 -9.40
C ALA A 66 4.85 6.18 -8.85
N VAL A 67 4.40 7.10 -9.72
CA VAL A 67 3.92 8.43 -9.32
C VAL A 67 2.68 8.33 -8.43
N VAL A 68 1.71 7.48 -8.79
CA VAL A 68 0.50 7.26 -7.97
C VAL A 68 0.87 6.69 -6.60
N VAL A 69 1.74 5.69 -6.55
CA VAL A 69 2.20 5.08 -5.29
C VAL A 69 2.90 6.12 -4.41
N ALA A 70 3.79 6.92 -4.99
CA ALA A 70 4.48 8.00 -4.26
C ALA A 70 3.49 9.05 -3.73
N ALA A 71 2.51 9.47 -4.54
CA ALA A 71 1.51 10.44 -4.14
C ALA A 71 0.65 9.95 -2.97
N VAL A 72 0.17 8.70 -3.03
CA VAL A 72 -0.63 8.10 -1.95
C VAL A 72 0.20 7.92 -0.69
N PHE A 73 1.44 7.42 -0.82
CA PHE A 73 2.35 7.24 0.30
C PHE A 73 2.60 8.59 1.01
N LEU A 74 2.94 9.64 0.25
CA LEU A 74 3.16 10.98 0.80
C LEU A 74 1.89 11.56 1.43
N GLY A 75 0.74 11.36 0.81
CA GLY A 75 -0.56 11.79 1.37
C GLY A 75 -0.86 11.13 2.71
N LEU A 76 -0.66 9.81 2.82
CA LEU A 76 -0.87 9.08 4.08
C LEU A 76 0.18 9.44 5.13
N TRP A 77 1.46 9.55 4.74
CA TRP A 77 2.58 9.82 5.64
C TRP A 77 2.57 11.25 6.19
N ARG A 78 2.38 12.25 5.32
CA ARG A 78 2.49 13.68 5.66
C ARG A 78 1.18 14.24 6.19
N TRP A 79 0.04 13.92 5.56
CA TRP A 79 -1.24 14.57 5.89
C TRP A 79 -2.09 13.78 6.89
N GLN A 80 -1.89 12.46 7.02
CA GLN A 80 -2.61 11.60 7.98
C GLN A 80 -4.14 11.84 7.98
N SER A 81 -4.66 12.09 6.77
CA SER A 81 -6.06 12.43 6.54
C SER A 81 -6.88 11.17 6.35
N ALA A 82 -7.90 11.01 7.19
CA ALA A 82 -8.85 9.91 7.08
C ALA A 82 -9.58 9.93 5.73
N TRP A 83 -9.86 11.11 5.17
CA TRP A 83 -10.50 11.23 3.87
C TRP A 83 -9.63 10.66 2.75
N VAL A 84 -8.31 10.92 2.76
CA VAL A 84 -7.38 10.34 1.79
C VAL A 84 -7.38 8.81 1.91
N ALA A 85 -7.32 8.27 3.13
CA ALA A 85 -7.39 6.83 3.35
C ALA A 85 -8.69 6.22 2.81
N ARG A 86 -9.85 6.90 2.99
CA ARG A 86 -11.16 6.45 2.48
C ARG A 86 -11.24 6.44 0.96
N VAL A 87 -10.75 7.50 0.30
CA VAL A 87 -10.72 7.58 -1.16
C VAL A 87 -9.83 6.49 -1.75
N VAL A 88 -8.63 6.32 -1.21
CA VAL A 88 -7.69 5.28 -1.65
C VAL A 88 -8.26 3.88 -1.39
N TRP A 89 -8.92 3.68 -0.24
CA TRP A 89 -9.63 2.44 0.07
C TRP A 89 -10.72 2.14 -0.95
N ALA A 90 -11.58 3.13 -1.27
CA ALA A 90 -12.66 2.96 -2.23
C ALA A 90 -12.14 2.61 -3.63
N LEU A 91 -11.13 3.33 -4.11
CA LEU A 91 -10.47 3.04 -5.38
C LEU A 91 -9.82 1.66 -5.41
N GLY A 92 -9.22 1.23 -4.29
CA GLY A 92 -8.67 -0.11 -4.14
C GLY A 92 -9.74 -1.20 -4.17
N ALA A 93 -10.90 -0.95 -3.54
CA ALA A 93 -12.01 -1.90 -3.47
C ALA A 93 -12.64 -2.17 -4.84
N LEU A 94 -12.61 -1.20 -5.75
CA LEU A 94 -13.07 -1.37 -7.14
C LEU A 94 -12.27 -2.45 -7.91
N ARG A 95 -11.10 -2.85 -7.42
CA ARG A 95 -10.32 -3.94 -8.03
C ARG A 95 -10.82 -5.33 -7.65
N LEU A 96 -11.58 -5.46 -6.57
CA LEU A 96 -12.01 -6.76 -6.04
C LEU A 96 -12.83 -7.58 -7.06
N PRO A 97 -13.81 -7.02 -7.80
CA PRO A 97 -14.57 -7.81 -8.77
C PRO A 97 -13.70 -8.47 -9.83
N ALA A 98 -12.74 -7.71 -10.40
CA ALA A 98 -11.84 -8.23 -11.42
C ALA A 98 -10.89 -9.31 -10.87
N LEU A 99 -10.38 -9.13 -9.65
CA LEU A 99 -9.53 -10.12 -8.99
C LEU A 99 -10.28 -11.39 -8.62
N ILE A 100 -11.50 -11.28 -8.09
CA ILE A 100 -12.37 -12.42 -7.78
C ILE A 100 -12.69 -13.19 -9.06
N GLN A 101 -13.10 -12.48 -10.13
CA GLN A 101 -13.36 -13.12 -11.41
C GLN A 101 -12.13 -13.88 -11.91
N SER A 102 -10.96 -13.25 -11.92
CA SER A 102 -9.73 -13.87 -12.44
C SER A 102 -9.20 -15.02 -11.56
N ALA A 103 -9.49 -14.99 -10.26
CA ALA A 103 -9.06 -16.01 -9.31
C ALA A 103 -9.94 -17.26 -9.33
N PHE A 104 -11.27 -17.10 -9.42
CA PHE A 104 -12.22 -18.20 -9.26
C PHE A 104 -12.86 -18.64 -10.58
N PHE A 105 -12.95 -17.75 -11.57
CA PHE A 105 -13.57 -18.00 -12.87
C PHE A 105 -12.63 -17.58 -14.01
N PRO A 106 -11.41 -18.17 -14.10
CA PRO A 106 -10.45 -17.81 -15.14
C PRO A 106 -11.00 -18.12 -16.52
N ASP A 107 -10.75 -17.22 -17.47
CA ASP A 107 -11.07 -17.44 -18.88
C ASP A 107 -10.26 -18.63 -19.42
N ALA A 108 -10.82 -19.42 -20.33
CA ALA A 108 -10.13 -20.53 -20.99
C ALA A 108 -8.87 -20.06 -21.75
N ALA A 109 -8.85 -18.79 -22.18
CA ALA A 109 -7.71 -18.16 -22.83
C ALA A 109 -6.74 -17.45 -21.85
N ALA A 110 -6.94 -17.57 -20.54
CA ALA A 110 -6.11 -16.89 -19.55
C ALA A 110 -4.66 -17.37 -19.60
N ARG A 111 -3.73 -16.43 -19.80
CA ARG A 111 -2.28 -16.70 -19.83
C ARG A 111 -1.61 -16.64 -18.46
N ILE A 112 -2.31 -16.11 -17.45
CA ILE A 112 -1.80 -15.95 -16.09
C ILE A 112 -2.54 -16.94 -15.18
N PRO A 113 -1.83 -17.76 -14.39
CA PRO A 113 -2.47 -18.74 -13.49
C PRO A 113 -3.39 -18.09 -12.46
N SER A 114 -4.52 -18.74 -12.15
CA SER A 114 -5.48 -18.30 -11.11
C SER A 114 -4.84 -18.09 -9.74
N GLY A 115 -3.82 -18.91 -9.40
CA GLY A 115 -3.05 -18.77 -8.16
C GLY A 115 -2.38 -17.41 -7.99
N PHE A 116 -1.93 -16.78 -9.09
CA PHE A 116 -1.39 -15.42 -9.04
C PHE A 116 -2.46 -14.41 -8.60
N TYR A 117 -3.68 -14.54 -9.14
CA TYR A 117 -4.80 -13.67 -8.77
C TYR A 117 -5.29 -13.91 -7.35
N LEU A 118 -5.21 -15.15 -6.83
CA LEU A 118 -5.50 -15.44 -5.42
C LEU A 118 -4.51 -14.72 -4.49
N VAL A 119 -3.22 -14.75 -4.81
CA VAL A 119 -2.20 -14.01 -4.04
C VAL A 119 -2.44 -12.51 -4.14
N ALA A 120 -2.69 -11.99 -5.35
CA ALA A 120 -3.01 -10.57 -5.54
C ALA A 120 -4.26 -10.14 -4.76
N LEU A 121 -5.31 -10.97 -4.75
CA LEU A 121 -6.52 -10.74 -3.96
C LEU A 121 -6.20 -10.67 -2.47
N ALA A 122 -5.45 -11.62 -1.93
CA ALA A 122 -5.05 -11.62 -0.52
C ALA A 122 -4.26 -10.34 -0.15
N VAL A 123 -3.27 -9.96 -0.98
CA VAL A 123 -2.49 -8.73 -0.79
C VAL A 123 -3.38 -7.49 -0.80
N VAL A 124 -4.34 -7.41 -1.73
CA VAL A 124 -5.29 -6.29 -1.79
C VAL A 124 -6.20 -6.26 -0.56
N LEU A 125 -6.68 -7.40 -0.09
CA LEU A 125 -7.52 -7.46 1.11
C LEU A 125 -6.76 -6.97 2.36
N VAL A 126 -5.49 -7.36 2.52
CA VAL A 126 -4.64 -6.84 3.61
C VAL A 126 -4.47 -5.32 3.50
N ASN A 127 -4.20 -4.80 2.29
CA ASN A 127 -4.06 -3.36 2.08
C ASN A 127 -5.35 -2.60 2.41
N LEU A 128 -6.49 -3.10 1.95
CA LEU A 128 -7.80 -2.52 2.24
C LEU A 128 -8.10 -2.54 3.74
N TRP A 129 -7.76 -3.63 4.43
CA TRP A 129 -7.93 -3.70 5.88
C TRP A 129 -7.08 -2.64 6.60
N MET A 130 -5.82 -2.46 6.21
CA MET A 130 -4.94 -1.44 6.81
C MET A 130 -5.42 -0.01 6.53
N LEU A 131 -5.89 0.26 5.31
CA LEU A 131 -6.47 1.56 4.96
C LEU A 131 -7.79 1.81 5.71
N ALA A 132 -8.62 0.78 5.89
CA ALA A 132 -9.87 0.89 6.66
C ALA A 132 -9.57 1.26 8.12
N ARG A 133 -8.56 0.63 8.71
CA ARG A 133 -8.10 0.96 10.07
C ARG A 133 -7.59 2.40 10.18
N ALA A 134 -6.89 2.91 9.18
CA ALA A 134 -6.45 4.31 9.18
C ALA A 134 -7.61 5.31 8.93
N GLY A 135 -8.61 4.93 8.14
CA GLY A 135 -9.69 5.84 7.71
C GLY A 135 -10.94 5.88 8.60
N TRP A 136 -11.22 4.82 9.35
CA TRP A 136 -12.45 4.67 10.15
C TRP A 136 -12.22 4.39 11.63
N ASP A 137 -11.08 3.81 12.01
CA ASP A 137 -10.72 3.52 13.42
C ASP A 137 -9.87 4.69 13.99
N LEU A 138 -10.50 5.87 14.03
CA LEU A 138 -9.91 7.15 14.46
C LEU A 138 -10.03 7.39 15.96
#